data_AF-A0A6A0JRA5-F1
#
_entry.id   AF-A0A6A0JRA5-F1
#
_cell.length_a   1.000
_cell.length_b   1.000
_cell.length_c   1.000
_cell.angle_alpha   90.00
_cell.angle_beta   90.00
_cell.angle_gamma   90.00
#
_symmetry.space_group_name_H-M   'P 1'
#
loop_
_entity.id
_entity.type
_entity.pdbx_description
1 polymer ?
#
loop_
_entity_poly.entity_id
_entity_poly.type
_entity_poly.pdbx_seq_one_letter_code
_entity_poly.pdbx_strand_id
1 'polypeptide(L)' 'MANNLINETSPYLLQHAHNPVNWYPWGEEALTISK' A
#
# COMPACT_ATOMS: atom_id res chain seq x y z
N MET A 1 -11.88 -1.37 -5.95
CA MET A 1 -10.79 -0.38 -5.81
C MET A 1 -9.61 -1.09 -5.17
N ALA A 2 -8.40 -0.94 -5.69
CA ALA A 2 -7.18 -1.46 -5.05
C ALA A 2 -6.33 -0.27 -4.58
N ASN A 3 -5.64 -0.40 -3.45
CA ASN A 3 -4.66 0.55 -2.94
C ASN A 3 -3.24 0.21 -3.44
N ASN A 4 -2.23 0.95 -3.00
CA ASN A 4 -0.86 0.84 -3.52
C ASN A 4 -0.17 -0.49 -3.21
N LEU A 5 -0.69 -1.28 -2.27
CA LEU A 5 -0.15 -2.59 -1.96
C LEU A 5 -0.35 -3.61 -3.10
N ILE A 6 -1.15 -3.31 -4.13
CA ILE A 6 -1.34 -4.18 -5.30
C ILE A 6 -0.04 -4.42 -6.10
N ASN A 7 0.96 -3.54 -5.93
CA ASN A 7 2.25 -3.62 -6.62
C ASN A 7 3.33 -4.37 -5.82
N GLU A 8 3.03 -4.78 -4.59
CA GLU A 8 3.97 -5.51 -3.74
C GLU A 8 4.08 -6.98 -4.13
N THR A 9 5.19 -7.61 -3.79
CA THR A 9 5.39 -9.05 -4.02
C THR A 9 5.03 -9.92 -2.82
N SER A 10 4.93 -9.30 -1.64
CA SER A 10 4.59 -10.00 -0.39
C SER A 10 3.15 -10.50 -0.43
N PRO A 11 2.89 -11.81 -0.26
CA PRO A 11 1.54 -12.34 -0.20
C PRO A 11 0.67 -11.70 0.89
N TYR A 12 1.28 -11.33 2.02
CA TYR A 12 0.60 -10.64 3.11
C TYR A 12 0.12 -9.25 2.70
N LEU A 13 0.96 -8.47 2.01
CA LEU A 13 0.59 -7.11 1.57
C LEU A 13 -0.48 -7.16 0.48
N LEU A 14 -0.36 -8.10 -0.46
CA LEU A 14 -1.35 -8.31 -1.51
C LEU A 14 -2.73 -8.70 -0.97
N GLN A 15 -2.79 -9.47 0.13
CA GLN A 15 -4.05 -9.79 0.80
C GLN A 15 -4.81 -8.52 1.27
N HIS A 16 -4.10 -7.44 1.54
CA HIS A 16 -4.65 -6.16 2.01
C HIS A 16 -4.81 -5.10 0.90
N ALA A 17 -4.48 -5.44 -0.36
CA ALA A 17 -4.54 -4.51 -1.48
C ALA A 17 -5.95 -4.00 -1.82
N HIS A 18 -7.00 -4.70 -1.38
CA HIS A 18 -8.39 -4.32 -1.63
C HIS A 18 -9.11 -3.77 -0.40
N ASN A 19 -8.40 -3.58 0.72
CA ASN A 19 -8.97 -2.98 1.91
C ASN A 19 -9.38 -1.51 1.64
N PRO A 20 -10.43 -1.01 2.31
CA PRO A 20 -10.95 0.34 2.08
C PRO A 20 -9.98 1.45 2.51
N VAL A 21 -9.02 1.13 3.37
CA VAL A 21 -7.92 2.03 3.74
C VAL A 21 -6.94 2.11 2.57
N ASN A 22 -6.60 3.33 2.15
CA ASN A 22 -5.62 3.58 1.10
C ASN A 22 -4.19 3.38 1.64
N TRP A 23 -3.80 2.12 1.81
CA TRP A 23 -2.47 1.76 2.30
C TRP A 23 -1.37 2.13 1.29
N TYR A 24 -0.23 2.54 1.84
CA TYR A 24 1.03 2.70 1.13
C TYR A 24 2.07 1.76 1.74
N PRO A 25 2.90 1.09 0.91
CA PRO A 25 4.04 0.37 1.43
C PRO A 25 5.02 1.38 2.07
N TRP A 26 5.77 0.92 3.07
CA TRP A 26 6.77 1.77 3.71
C TRP A 26 7.86 2.18 2.72
N GLY A 27 8.13 3.47 2.61
CA GLY A 27 9.14 4.01 1.70
C GLY A 27 9.11 5.53 1.62
N GLU A 28 9.97 6.07 0.76
CA GLU A 28 10.09 7.53 0.57
C GLU A 28 8.78 8.15 0.08
N GLU A 29 8.01 7.44 -0.75
CA GLU A 29 6.70 7.89 -1.22
C GLU A 29 5.74 8.06 -0.04
N ALA A 30 5.60 7.06 0.83
CA ALA A 30 4.73 7.14 2.02
C ALA A 30 5.10 8.33 2.93
N LEU A 31 6.40 8.59 3.11
CA LEU A 31 6.89 9.72 3.89
C LEU A 31 6.65 11.07 3.21
N THR A 32 6.70 11.11 1.88
CA THR A 32 6.46 12.33 1.10
C THR A 32 4.99 12.75 1.17
N ILE A 33 4.07 11.79 1.16
CA ILE A 33 2.62 12.07 1.23
C ILE A 33 2.17 12.40 2.66
N SER A 34 2.97 12.03 3.67
CA SER A 34 2.68 12.32 5.09
C SER A 34 3.00 13.77 5.52
N LYS A 35 3.56 14.59 4.63
CA LYS A 35 3.83 16.01 4.91
C LYS A 35 2.65 16.87 4.48
#